data_AF-A0A7W5CZV2-F1
#
_entry.id   AF-A0A7W5CZV2-F1
#
_cell.length_a   1.000
_cell.length_b   1.000
_cell.length_c   1.000
_cell.angle_alpha   90.00
_cell.angle_beta   90.00
_cell.angle_gamma   90.00
#
_symmetry.space_group_name_H-M   'P 1'
#
loop_
_entity.id
_entity.type
_entity.pdbx_description
1 polymer ?
#
loop_
_entity_poly.entity_id
_entity_poly.type
_entity_poly.pdbx_seq_one_letter_code
_entity_poly.pdbx_strand_id
1 'polypeptide(L)'
;MSDENLSMNDEPVVISSLVVETVSGKTAAVAADLAAREGVEVHETQGHKLVVTIEAATTGASHAVASGFAAVPGVTGVNLVYCNFEDEFAGR
;
A
#
# COMPACT_ATOMS: atom_id res chain seq x y z
N MET A 1 -14.87 36.42 7.65
CA MET A 1 -14.86 34.95 7.64
C MET A 1 -13.88 34.56 6.55
N SER A 2 -12.63 34.45 6.96
CA SER A 2 -11.50 34.06 6.12
C SER A 2 -11.22 32.61 6.47
N ASP A 3 -11.56 31.70 5.57
CA ASP A 3 -11.22 30.29 5.70
C ASP A 3 -9.70 30.14 5.68
N GLU A 4 -9.14 29.99 6.87
CA GLU A 4 -7.94 29.18 7.07
C GLU A 4 -8.33 27.73 6.78
N ASN A 5 -7.75 27.08 5.77
CA ASN A 5 -7.28 25.70 5.96
C ASN A 5 -6.36 25.18 4.85
N LEU A 6 -5.20 24.73 5.32
CA LEU A 6 -4.30 23.70 4.80
C LEU A 6 -3.57 23.94 3.47
N SER A 7 -2.38 24.53 3.63
CA SER A 7 -1.19 24.03 2.96
C SER A 7 -0.97 22.56 3.35
N MET A 8 -1.41 21.61 2.53
CA MET A 8 -0.75 20.30 2.47
C MET A 8 0.32 20.41 1.38
N ASN A 9 1.57 20.17 1.72
CA ASN A 9 2.58 19.90 0.73
C ASN A 9 2.18 18.59 0.02
N ASP A 10 1.47 18.66 -1.10
CA ASP A 10 1.30 17.53 -2.01
C ASP A 10 2.63 17.33 -2.76
N GLU A 11 3.65 16.86 -2.05
CA GLU A 11 4.76 16.18 -2.71
C GLU A 11 4.15 15.00 -3.48
N PRO A 12 4.54 14.75 -4.75
CA PRO A 12 3.95 13.69 -5.53
C PRO A 12 4.14 12.34 -4.82
N VAL A 13 3.04 11.73 -4.41
CA VAL A 13 3.03 10.41 -3.77
C VAL A 13 2.53 9.36 -4.76
N VAL A 14 3.23 8.24 -4.79
CA VAL A 14 2.83 7.05 -5.52
C VAL A 14 1.87 6.26 -4.65
N ILE A 15 0.64 6.12 -5.14
CA ILE A 15 -0.38 5.29 -4.54
C ILE A 15 -0.46 3.97 -5.32
N SER A 16 -0.28 2.87 -4.61
CA SER A 16 -0.37 1.51 -5.16
C SER A 16 -1.41 0.70 -4.42
N SER A 17 -2.30 0.03 -5.15
CA SER A 17 -3.28 -0.90 -4.59
C SER A 17 -2.86 -2.33 -4.89
N LEU A 18 -2.87 -3.18 -3.86
CA LEU A 18 -2.44 -4.56 -3.92
C LEU A 18 -3.46 -5.47 -3.24
N VAL A 19 -3.57 -6.68 -3.77
CA VAL A 19 -4.26 -7.79 -3.11
C VAL A 19 -3.22 -8.74 -2.55
N VAL A 20 -3.19 -8.89 -1.23
CA VAL A 20 -2.34 -9.84 -0.53
C VAL A 20 -3.15 -11.09 -0.22
N GLU A 21 -2.69 -12.23 -0.70
CA GLU A 21 -3.25 -13.54 -0.39
C GLU A 21 -2.51 -14.15 0.79
N THR A 22 -3.26 -14.80 1.67
CA THR A 22 -2.78 -15.34 2.94
C THR A 22 -3.22 -16.77 3.16
N VAL A 23 -2.55 -17.46 4.08
CA VAL A 23 -2.99 -18.76 4.55
C VAL A 23 -4.26 -18.59 5.40
N SER A 24 -5.25 -19.46 5.18
CA SER A 24 -6.48 -19.49 5.98
C SER A 24 -6.16 -19.57 7.48
N GLY A 25 -6.76 -18.67 8.27
CA GLY A 25 -6.51 -18.55 9.71
C GLY A 25 -5.33 -17.64 10.10
N LYS A 26 -4.54 -17.13 9.14
CA LYS A 26 -3.48 -16.13 9.38
C LYS A 26 -3.81 -14.73 8.86
N THR A 27 -4.92 -14.56 8.14
CA THR A 27 -5.37 -13.29 7.55
C THR A 27 -5.33 -12.12 8.52
N ALA A 28 -5.87 -12.28 9.73
CA ALA A 28 -5.91 -11.20 10.73
C ALA A 28 -4.52 -10.82 11.27
N ALA A 29 -3.64 -11.81 11.46
CA ALA A 29 -2.28 -11.56 11.91
C ALA A 29 -1.45 -10.84 10.83
N VAL A 30 -1.60 -11.27 9.58
CA VAL A 30 -0.99 -10.59 8.43
C VAL A 30 -1.53 -9.18 8.29
N ALA A 31 -2.86 -8.98 8.36
CA ALA A 31 -3.47 -7.64 8.29
C ALA A 31 -2.91 -6.69 9.35
N ALA A 32 -2.77 -7.16 10.59
CA ALA A 32 -2.19 -6.36 11.67
C ALA A 32 -0.71 -6.01 11.44
N ASP A 33 0.08 -6.96 10.91
CA ASP A 33 1.48 -6.71 10.57
C ASP A 33 1.64 -5.72 9.41
N LEU A 34 0.77 -5.83 8.39
CA LEU A 34 0.77 -4.91 7.26
C LEU A 34 0.33 -3.50 7.67
N ALA A 35 -0.74 -3.38 8.46
CA ALA A 35 -1.24 -2.09 8.95
C ALA A 35 -0.28 -1.38 9.93
N ALA A 36 0.69 -2.10 10.50
CA ALA A 36 1.73 -1.51 11.34
C ALA A 36 2.88 -0.88 10.52
N ARG A 37 2.91 -1.07 9.20
CA ARG A 37 3.95 -0.51 8.33
C ARG A 37 3.58 0.91 7.90
N GLU A 38 4.59 1.77 7.90
CA GLU A 38 4.44 3.15 7.45
C GLU A 38 4.00 3.21 5.98
N GLY A 39 3.01 4.07 5.69
CA GLY A 39 2.46 4.22 4.36
C GLY A 39 1.62 3.05 3.88
N VAL A 40 1.19 2.13 4.77
CA VAL A 40 0.35 0.97 4.40
C VAL A 40 -1.02 1.07 5.06
N GLU A 41 -2.07 1.03 4.25
CA GLU A 41 -3.46 0.99 4.71
C GLU A 41 -4.13 -0.33 4.27
N VAL A 42 -4.72 -1.06 5.22
CA VAL A 42 -5.51 -2.26 4.94
C VAL A 42 -6.98 -1.88 4.91
N HIS A 43 -7.60 -1.90 3.73
CA HIS A 43 -9.00 -1.47 3.57
C HIS A 43 -10.01 -2.58 3.84
N GLU A 44 -9.74 -3.80 3.38
CA GLU A 44 -10.68 -4.92 3.51
C GLU A 44 -9.97 -6.25 3.69
N THR A 45 -10.59 -7.14 4.46
CA THR A 45 -10.18 -8.53 4.61
C THR A 45 -11.33 -9.45 4.17
N GLN A 46 -11.12 -10.22 3.10
CA GLN A 46 -12.13 -11.12 2.55
C GLN A 46 -11.61 -12.56 2.53
N GLY A 47 -11.94 -13.31 3.58
CA GLY A 47 -11.50 -14.71 3.75
C GLY A 47 -9.98 -14.82 3.89
N HIS A 48 -9.31 -15.15 2.79
CA HIS A 48 -7.86 -15.30 2.72
C HIS A 48 -7.18 -14.18 1.91
N LYS A 49 -7.92 -13.15 1.50
CA LYS A 49 -7.41 -12.02 0.72
C LYS A 49 -7.51 -10.71 1.52
N LEU A 50 -6.54 -9.84 1.33
CA LEU A 50 -6.45 -8.51 1.92
C LEU A 50 -6.34 -7.48 0.80
N VAL A 51 -7.14 -6.42 0.85
CA VAL A 51 -6.97 -5.26 -0.01
C VAL A 51 -6.13 -4.23 0.75
N VAL A 52 -5.01 -3.84 0.16
CA VAL A 52 -4.00 -3.00 0.79
C VAL A 52 -3.63 -1.88 -0.16
N THR A 53 -3.47 -0.68 0.37
CA THR A 53 -2.92 0.48 -0.34
C THR A 53 -1.58 0.86 0.26
N ILE A 54 -0.63 1.20 -0.60
CA ILE A 54 0.69 1.72 -0.23
C ILE A 54 0.77 3.15 -0.73
N GLU A 55 1.10 4.06 0.17
CA GLU A 55 1.47 5.44 -0.11
C GLU A 55 2.98 5.58 0.11
N ALA A 56 3.70 5.96 -0.94
CA ALA A 56 5.14 6.16 -0.86
C ALA A 56 5.59 7.32 -1.75
N ALA A 57 6.73 7.94 -1.45
CA ALA A 57 7.24 9.08 -2.22
C ALA A 57 7.68 8.72 -3.65
N THR A 58 7.93 7.44 -3.96
CA THR A 58 8.35 6.99 -5.30
C THR A 58 7.83 5.60 -5.60
N THR A 59 7.79 5.25 -6.89
CA THR A 59 7.43 3.90 -7.34
C THR A 59 8.38 2.84 -6.77
N GLY A 60 9.68 3.16 -6.67
CA GLY A 60 10.68 2.28 -6.08
C GLY A 60 10.44 2.01 -4.59
N ALA A 61 10.07 3.05 -3.83
CA ALA A 61 9.73 2.91 -2.42
C ALA A 61 8.46 2.06 -2.23
N SER A 62 7.41 2.30 -3.02
CA SER A 62 6.21 1.46 -3.02
C SER A 62 6.54 0.00 -3.33
N HIS A 63 7.36 -0.24 -4.36
CA HIS A 63 7.78 -1.59 -4.73
C HIS A 63 8.57 -2.29 -3.62
N ALA A 64 9.44 -1.57 -2.91
CA ALA A 64 10.19 -2.12 -1.78
C ALA A 64 9.26 -2.56 -0.63
N VAL A 65 8.24 -1.74 -0.32
CA VAL A 65 7.22 -2.08 0.68
C VAL A 65 6.43 -3.32 0.24
N ALA A 66 5.93 -3.34 -1.00
CA ALA A 66 5.18 -4.45 -1.58
C ALA A 66 6.00 -5.76 -1.61
N SER A 67 7.27 -5.70 -1.98
CA SER A 67 8.19 -6.84 -1.98
C SER A 67 8.35 -7.40 -0.56
N GLY A 68 8.39 -6.52 0.45
CA GLY A 68 8.43 -6.89 1.86
C GLY A 68 7.17 -7.61 2.36
N PHE A 69 6.04 -7.56 1.65
CA PHE A 69 4.83 -8.31 2.03
C PHE A 69 5.00 -9.81 1.77
N ALA A 70 5.71 -10.18 0.72
CA ALA A 70 5.95 -11.60 0.40
C ALA A 70 6.79 -12.31 1.48
N ALA A 71 7.57 -11.57 2.27
CA ALA A 71 8.35 -12.10 3.38
C ALA A 71 7.54 -12.29 4.67
N VAL A 72 6.29 -11.81 4.74
CA VAL A 72 5.45 -11.90 5.94
C VAL A 72 4.99 -13.35 6.15
N PRO A 73 5.20 -13.95 7.34
CA PRO A 73 4.76 -15.30 7.63
C PRO A 73 3.25 -15.49 7.45
N GLY A 74 2.86 -16.28 6.46
CA GLY A 74 1.45 -16.54 6.16
C GLY A 74 0.94 -15.79 4.93
N VAL A 75 1.73 -14.96 4.28
CA VAL A 75 1.45 -14.48 2.93
C VAL A 75 1.78 -15.57 1.92
N THR A 76 0.86 -15.82 1.00
CA THR A 76 0.99 -16.79 -0.11
C THR A 76 1.15 -16.12 -1.45
N GLY A 77 0.73 -14.87 -1.59
CA GLY A 77 0.83 -14.11 -2.82
C GLY A 77 0.63 -12.61 -2.61
N VAL A 78 1.21 -11.81 -3.48
CA VAL A 78 1.05 -10.35 -3.52
C VAL A 78 0.79 -9.98 -4.97
N ASN A 79 -0.38 -9.43 -5.24
CA ASN A 79 -0.82 -9.07 -6.58
C ASN A 79 -1.02 -7.56 -6.65
N LEU A 80 -0.22 -6.89 -7.47
CA LEU A 80 -0.41 -5.46 -7.76
C LEU A 80 -1.65 -5.29 -8.63
N VAL A 81 -2.64 -4.55 -8.14
CA VAL A 81 -3.88 -4.23 -8.87
C VAL A 81 -3.74 -2.91 -9.62
N TYR A 82 -3.15 -1.92 -8.95
CA TYR A 82 -2.98 -0.58 -9.49
C TYR A 82 -1.73 0.08 -8.90
N CYS A 83 -1.10 0.95 -9.68
CA CYS A 83 -0.04 1.84 -9.22
C CYS A 83 -0.15 3.13 -10.02
N ASN A 84 -0.25 4.27 -9.34
CA ASN A 84 -0.20 5.57 -10.00
C ASN A 84 1.26 5.93 -10.28
N PHE A 85 1.70 5.74 -11.52
CA PHE A 85 3.05 6.09 -11.96
C PHE A 85 3.09 7.56 -12.39
N GLU A 86 3.04 8.50 -11.44
CA GLU A 86 3.29 9.93 -11.76
C GLU A 86 4.77 10.20 -12.12
N ASP A 87 5.67 9.21 -11.93
CA ASP A 87 7.10 9.32 -12.22
C ASP A 87 7.49 9.18 -13.71
N GLU A 88 6.58 8.82 -14.64
CA GLU A 88 6.98 8.65 -16.06
C GLU A 88 6.76 9.90 -16.95
N PHE A 89 6.10 10.97 -16.47
CA PHE A 89 5.74 12.09 -17.36
C PHE A 89 6.07 13.51 -16.87
N ALA A 90 6.71 13.71 -15.71
CA ALA A 90 7.18 15.04 -15.28
C ALA A 90 8.50 15.50 -15.95
N GLY A 91 8.81 15.01 -17.17
CA GLY A 91 10.12 15.18 -17.79
C GLY A 91 10.18 15.12 -19.32
N ARG A 92 9.17 15.61 -20.04
CA ARG A 92 9.31 15.97 -21.47
C ARG A 92 8.68 17.31 -21.80
#